data_AF-D4YPG8-F1
#
_entry.id   AF-D4YPG8-F1
#
_cell.length_a   1.000
_cell.length_b   1.000
_cell.length_c   1.000
_cell.angle_alpha   90.00
_cell.angle_beta   90.00
_cell.angle_gamma   90.00
#
_symmetry.space_group_name_H-M   'P 1'
#
loop_
_entity.id
_entity.type
_entity.pdbx_description
1 polymer ?
#
loop_
_entity_poly.entity_id
_entity_poly.type
_entity_poly.pdbx_seq_one_letter_code
_entity_poly.pdbx_strand_id
1 'polypeptide(L)' 'MGRSLRTPCTSGTKRLRHPEAGDIELDYEVLHLPEGNGQRPLTHTAERGSTSFAALRLLLSA' A
#
# COMPACT_ATOMS: atom_id res chain seq x y z
N MET A 1 17.53 -13.45 -22.85
CA MET A 1 17.77 -12.12 -22.26
C MET A 1 16.45 -11.56 -21.73
N GLY A 2 16.01 -11.98 -20.54
CA GLY A 2 14.75 -11.49 -19.96
C GLY A 2 14.97 -10.09 -19.42
N ARG A 3 14.50 -9.07 -20.13
CA ARG A 3 14.48 -7.69 -19.62
C ARG A 3 13.52 -7.67 -18.43
N SER A 4 14.08 -7.71 -17.22
CA SER A 4 13.34 -7.39 -15.99
C SER A 4 13.01 -5.90 -16.05
N LEU A 5 11.86 -5.58 -16.64
CA LEU A 5 11.30 -4.24 -16.68
C LEU A 5 10.82 -3.94 -15.25
N ARG A 6 11.70 -3.38 -14.41
CA ARG A 6 11.24 -2.79 -13.15
C ARG A 6 10.35 -1.61 -13.52
N THR A 7 9.04 -1.78 -13.36
CA THR A 7 8.08 -0.70 -13.47
C THR A 7 8.46 0.38 -12.45
N PRO A 8 8.58 1.65 -12.87
CA PRO A 8 8.87 2.72 -11.92
C PRO A 8 7.76 2.77 -10.87
N CYS A 9 8.14 2.80 -9.59
CA CYS A 9 7.21 2.93 -8.48
C CYS A 9 7.65 4.06 -7.55
N THR A 10 6.68 4.65 -6.86
CA THR A 10 6.92 5.56 -5.74
C THR A 10 6.44 4.87 -4.48
N SER A 11 7.33 4.68 -3.51
CA SER A 11 7.00 4.04 -2.24
C SER A 11 7.18 5.00 -1.06
N GLY A 12 6.59 4.64 0.06
CA GLY A 12 6.74 5.36 1.33
C GLY A 12 5.85 4.77 2.41
N THR A 13 5.73 5.48 3.52
CA THR A 13 4.92 5.05 4.67
C THR A 13 3.88 6.13 4.99
N LYS A 14 2.65 5.70 5.26
CA LYS A 14 1.53 6.54 5.67
C LYS A 14 1.12 6.23 7.09
N ARG A 15 0.97 7.29 7.89
CA ARG A 15 0.42 7.23 9.24
C ARG A 15 -0.99 7.78 9.22
N LEU A 16 -1.95 6.97 9.63
CA LEU A 16 -3.38 7.25 9.57
C LEU A 16 -3.97 7.05 10.95
N ARG A 17 -5.00 7.82 11.28
CA ARG A 17 -5.79 7.63 12.49
C ARG A 17 -7.22 7.30 12.09
N HIS A 18 -7.58 6.03 12.16
CA HIS A 18 -8.91 5.53 11.80
C HIS A 18 -9.82 5.50 13.03
N PRO A 19 -11.08 5.96 12.93
CA PRO A 19 -12.00 6.04 14.09
C PRO A 19 -12.22 4.69 14.78
N GLU A 20 -12.27 3.61 14.01
CA GLU A 20 -12.56 2.27 14.55
C GLU A 20 -11.31 1.40 14.74
N ALA A 21 -10.24 1.66 13.98
CA ALA A 21 -9.05 0.81 13.95
C ALA A 21 -7.83 1.45 14.62
N GLY A 22 -7.97 2.69 15.12
CA GLY A 22 -6.93 3.41 15.83
C GLY A 22 -5.82 3.94 14.92
N ASP A 23 -4.63 4.12 15.49
CA ASP A 23 -3.45 4.55 14.74
C ASP A 23 -2.88 3.38 13.91
N ILE A 24 -2.67 3.62 12.62
CA ILE A 24 -2.16 2.63 11.67
C ILE A 24 -1.01 3.24 10.87
N GLU A 25 0.06 2.47 10.75
CA GLU A 25 1.17 2.75 9.85
C GLU A 25 1.16 1.76 8.70
N LEU A 26 0.98 2.25 7.47
CA LEU A 26 0.94 1.43 6.25
C LEU A 26 2.07 1.84 5.31
N ASP A 27 2.82 0.87 4.84
CA ASP A 27 3.66 1.08 3.67
C ASP A 27 2.77 1.20 2.44
N TYR A 28 3.21 2.00 1.46
CA TYR A 28 2.50 2.15 0.21
C TYR A 28 3.43 2.10 -0.98
N GLU A 29 2.87 1.64 -2.10
CA GLU A 29 3.53 1.63 -3.40
C GLU A 29 2.57 2.13 -4.47
N VAL A 30 2.99 3.15 -5.22
CA VAL A 30 2.29 3.66 -6.41
C VAL A 30 3.00 3.10 -7.64
N LEU A 31 2.31 2.27 -8.42
CA LEU A 31 2.86 1.69 -9.64
C LEU A 31 2.62 2.63 -10.83
N HIS A 32 3.69 2.99 -11.56
CA HIS A 32 3.59 3.85 -12.74
C HIS A 32 3.53 2.98 -13.99
N LEU A 33 2.31 2.63 -14.42
CA LEU A 33 2.12 1.85 -15.62
C LEU A 33 2.50 2.68 -16.86
N PRO A 34 3.29 2.12 -17.79
CA PRO A 34 3.68 2.82 -19.02
C PRO A 34 2.49 3.07 -19.95
N GLU A 35 1.44 2.25 -19.84
CA GLU A 35 0.26 2.26 -20.69
C GLU A 35 -0.97 2.39 -19.79
N GLY A 36 -1.45 3.61 -19.61
CA GLY A 36 -2.57 3.90 -18.73
C GLY A 36 -3.18 5.25 -19.04
N ASN A 37 -4.48 5.36 -18.83
CA ASN A 37 -5.30 6.58 -18.91
C ASN A 37 -5.00 7.59 -17.77
N GLY A 38 -3.78 7.59 -17.22
CA GLY A 38 -3.37 8.40 -16.07
C GLY A 38 -3.68 7.77 -14.70
N GLN A 39 -4.44 6.67 -14.64
CA GLN A 39 -4.70 5.94 -13.40
C GLN A 39 -3.43 5.22 -12.92
N ARG A 40 -3.23 5.18 -11.60
CA ARG A 40 -2.08 4.50 -10.97
C ARG A 40 -2.58 3.58 -9.87
N PRO A 41 -2.20 2.29 -9.88
CA PRO A 41 -2.42 1.41 -8.74
C PRO A 41 -1.69 1.94 -7.51
N LEU A 42 -2.39 2.01 -6.38
CA LEU A 42 -1.84 2.32 -5.06
C LEU A 42 -2.10 1.12 -4.15
N THR A 43 -1.03 0.42 -3.78
CA THR A 43 -1.08 -0.69 -2.85
C THR A 43 -0.71 -0.20 -1.46
N HIS A 44 -1.45 -0.60 -0.43
CA HIS A 44 -1.04 -0.42 0.96
C HIS A 44 -0.75 -1.77 1.60
N THR A 45 0.30 -1.86 2.38
CA THR A 45 0.73 -3.06 3.10
C THR A 45 1.07 -2.73 4.55
N ALA A 46 1.11 -3.76 5.37
CA ALA A 46 1.57 -3.67 6.75
C ALA A 46 2.37 -4.94 7.09
N GLU A 47 3.40 -4.77 7.92
CA GLU A 47 4.24 -5.88 8.33
C GLU A 47 3.43 -6.95 9.06
N ARG A 48 3.52 -8.21 8.63
CA ARG A 48 2.74 -9.31 9.23
C ARG A 48 3.07 -9.46 10.71
N GLY A 49 2.03 -9.59 11.54
CA GLY A 49 2.17 -9.69 12.99
C GLY A 49 2.28 -8.34 13.72
N SER A 50 2.38 -7.22 13.00
CA SER A 50 2.31 -5.88 13.61
C SER A 50 0.89 -5.50 14.03
N THR A 51 0.78 -4.50 14.91
CA THR A 51 -0.50 -3.87 15.26
C THR A 51 -1.17 -3.23 14.04
N SER A 52 -0.38 -2.59 13.17
CA SER A 52 -0.86 -2.05 11.89
C SER A 52 -1.46 -3.13 10.99
N PHE A 53 -0.90 -4.34 10.96
CA PHE A 53 -1.46 -5.45 10.19
C PHE A 53 -2.81 -5.93 10.75
N ALA A 54 -2.94 -6.03 12.07
CA ALA A 54 -4.23 -6.33 12.70
C ALA A 54 -5.27 -5.25 12.38
N ALA A 55 -4.90 -3.98 12.46
CA ALA A 55 -5.77 -2.86 12.15
C ALA A 55 -6.15 -2.82 10.66
N LEU A 56 -5.21 -3.07 9.74
CA LEU A 56 -5.49 -3.22 8.31
C LEU A 56 -6.49 -4.36 8.05
N ARG A 57 -6.37 -5.48 8.76
CA ARG A 57 -7.34 -6.57 8.64
C ARG A 57 -8.74 -6.18 9.10
N LEU A 58 -8.87 -5.37 10.15
CA LEU A 58 -10.17 -4.85 10.57
C LEU A 58 -10.81 -3.99 9.47
N LEU A 59 -10.03 -3.08 8.86
CA LEU A 59 -10.50 -2.23 7.75
C LEU A 59 -10.95 -3.03 6.52
N LEU A 60 -10.32 -4.17 6.24
CA LEU A 60 -10.70 -5.04 5.12
C LEU A 60 -11.94 -5.91 5.40
N SER A 61 -12.40 -5.94 6.65
CA SER A 61 -13.58 -6.71 7.09
C SER A 61 -14.79 -5.84 7.43
N ALA A 62 -14.63 -4.52 7.41
CA ALA A 62 -15.71 -3.55 7.53
C ALA A 62 -16.43 -3.38 6.19
#